data_AF-A0A4R8KS96-F1
#
_entry.id   AF-A0A4R8KS96-F1
#
_cell.length_a   1.000
_cell.length_b   1.000
_cell.length_c   1.000
_cell.angle_alpha   90.00
_cell.angle_beta   90.00
_cell.angle_gamma   90.00
#
_symmetry.space_group_name_H-M   'P 1'
#
loop_
_entity.id
_entity.type
_entity.pdbx_description
1 polymer ?
#
loop_
_entity_poly.entity_id
_entity_poly.type
_entity_poly.pdbx_seq_one_letter_code
_entity_poly.pdbx_strand_id
1 'polypeptide(L)'
;MRTVNFIAHNDIQLLYCGTDYFPALIAAIDGARSEVYFETYIFADDATGTLVLDALKRAAARGVLVCMITDWFGTGNRRVKAMHAQLEAAGVHHRIFNPWFRRGITRTHRKICVADGEIALVGGININDDMFCDYDHNISLEAPRWDFAVQVKGPLVDAIHEEVQAQWARLGKMNLVRRIKLYRKMRVVSKELAKNPVVAGFVVRDNLRNRRTIQRAYLQALGQARKSVMLANPYFAPGHKLRHALAQAAQRGVDVVLLIGVGEFRMQDAVAHSFYPKLLAAGVKIVEYRKTQLHAKVAVVDDDWATVGSSNIDALSLFLNQEANVVIKDVAFAQSLRQHIEQGVADGIVIHQDDFKHIGRFRRIGYEAAFLLYRLVMRIFSVGKYA
;
A
#
# COMPACT_ATOMS: atom_id res chain seq x y z
N MET A 1 14.95 -14.95 9.88
CA MET A 1 13.77 -14.35 9.19
C MET A 1 14.16 -12.95 8.74
N ARG A 2 13.65 -12.44 7.60
CA ARG A 2 14.19 -11.22 6.97
C ARG A 2 13.77 -9.95 7.71
N THR A 3 14.77 -9.15 8.09
CA THR A 3 14.69 -7.74 8.48
C THR A 3 14.56 -6.87 7.23
N VAL A 4 14.16 -5.61 7.39
CA VAL A 4 14.21 -4.63 6.30
C VAL A 4 15.66 -4.49 5.86
N ASN A 5 15.92 -4.66 4.55
CA ASN A 5 17.24 -4.41 3.98
C ASN A 5 17.27 -2.94 3.55
N PHE A 6 18.14 -2.17 4.18
CA PHE A 6 18.26 -0.74 3.98
C PHE A 6 19.42 -0.46 3.03
N ILE A 7 19.16 0.30 1.98
CA ILE A 7 20.10 0.71 0.94
C ILE A 7 20.23 2.24 1.04
N ALA A 8 21.44 2.77 0.96
CA ALA A 8 21.67 4.22 1.02
C ALA A 8 21.80 4.83 -0.39
N HIS A 9 22.02 6.15 -0.44
CA HIS A 9 22.26 6.92 -1.67
C HIS A 9 21.06 6.97 -2.62
N ASN A 10 19.85 7.02 -2.04
CA ASN A 10 18.63 7.17 -2.82
C ASN A 10 18.19 8.64 -2.85
N ASP A 11 17.51 9.00 -3.92
CA ASP A 11 16.69 10.21 -3.99
C ASP A 11 15.22 9.76 -3.99
N ILE A 12 14.46 10.21 -2.99
CA ILE A 12 13.09 9.78 -2.76
C ILE A 12 12.20 10.99 -2.62
N GLN A 13 11.31 11.15 -3.59
CA GLN A 13 10.32 12.22 -3.63
C GLN A 13 8.96 11.66 -3.20
N LEU A 14 8.30 12.35 -2.26
CA LEU A 14 6.92 12.09 -1.90
C LEU A 14 5.99 12.62 -3.00
N LEU A 15 5.00 11.84 -3.38
CA LEU A 15 3.95 12.23 -4.33
C LEU A 15 2.61 12.18 -3.60
N TYR A 16 1.92 13.32 -3.56
CA TYR A 16 0.65 13.48 -2.86
C TYR A 16 -0.51 13.51 -3.86
N CYS A 17 -1.47 12.60 -3.65
CA CYS A 17 -2.62 12.38 -4.54
C CYS A 17 -2.21 12.09 -6.00
N GLY A 18 -3.21 11.89 -6.85
CA GLY A 18 -3.07 11.73 -8.29
C GLY A 18 -2.56 12.97 -9.01
N THR A 19 -2.76 14.15 -8.42
CA THR A 19 -2.26 15.42 -8.95
C THR A 19 -0.75 15.43 -9.11
N ASP A 20 -0.02 14.84 -8.15
CA ASP A 20 1.43 14.68 -8.26
C ASP A 20 1.80 13.35 -8.94
N TYR A 21 1.05 12.28 -8.63
CA TYR A 21 1.41 10.94 -9.05
C TYR A 21 1.21 10.68 -10.54
N PHE A 22 0.07 11.06 -11.14
CA PHE A 22 -0.19 10.74 -12.54
C PHE A 22 0.77 11.47 -13.50
N PRO A 23 1.09 12.76 -13.31
CA PRO A 23 2.14 13.41 -14.12
C PRO A 23 3.49 12.73 -13.98
N ALA A 24 3.91 12.36 -12.76
CA ALA A 24 5.19 11.66 -12.54
C ALA A 24 5.21 10.26 -13.20
N LEU A 25 4.11 9.50 -13.08
CA LEU A 25 3.95 8.20 -13.72
C LEU A 25 4.03 8.30 -15.24
N ILE A 26 3.26 9.21 -15.83
CA ILE A 26 3.24 9.43 -17.29
C ILE A 26 4.61 9.89 -17.77
N ALA A 27 5.26 10.83 -17.07
CA ALA A 27 6.59 11.30 -17.42
C ALA A 27 7.65 10.18 -17.37
N ALA A 28 7.58 9.28 -16.38
CA ALA A 28 8.47 8.12 -16.31
C ALA A 28 8.26 7.16 -17.49
N ILE A 29 7.00 6.90 -17.88
CA ILE A 29 6.66 6.03 -19.02
C ILE A 29 7.05 6.68 -20.35
N ASP A 30 6.77 7.98 -20.53
CA ASP A 30 7.11 8.71 -21.75
C ASP A 30 8.63 8.95 -21.88
N GLY A 31 9.35 9.06 -20.76
CA GLY A 31 10.81 9.18 -20.73
C GLY A 31 11.57 7.86 -20.94
N ALA A 32 10.89 6.71 -20.78
CA ALA A 32 11.53 5.39 -20.88
C ALA A 32 12.06 5.11 -22.28
N ARG A 33 13.23 4.46 -22.34
CA ARG A 33 14.00 4.16 -23.56
C ARG A 33 14.16 2.68 -23.85
N SER A 34 14.13 1.84 -22.82
CA SER A 34 14.42 0.41 -22.93
C SER A 34 13.27 -0.46 -22.42
N GLU A 35 12.78 -0.23 -21.20
CA GLU A 35 11.70 -1.03 -20.63
C GLU A 35 10.85 -0.29 -19.59
N VAL A 36 9.60 -0.71 -19.48
CA VAL A 36 8.65 -0.30 -18.45
C VAL A 36 8.00 -1.54 -17.85
N TYR A 37 8.15 -1.74 -16.55
CA TYR A 37 7.34 -2.69 -15.79
C TYR A 37 6.29 -1.94 -14.98
N PHE A 38 5.03 -2.28 -15.17
CA PHE A 38 3.92 -1.63 -14.48
C PHE A 38 2.98 -2.66 -13.85
N GLU A 39 2.70 -2.54 -12.56
CA GLU A 39 1.76 -3.38 -11.82
C GLU A 39 0.78 -2.50 -11.05
N THR A 40 -0.51 -2.80 -11.16
CA THR A 40 -1.56 -2.12 -10.40
C THR A 40 -2.71 -3.06 -10.02
N TYR A 41 -3.46 -2.65 -8.99
CA TYR A 41 -4.63 -3.36 -8.50
C TYR A 41 -5.91 -2.96 -9.26
N ILE A 42 -6.21 -1.66 -9.28
CA ILE A 42 -7.36 -1.08 -10.00
C ILE A 42 -6.85 -0.26 -11.20
N PHE A 43 -7.49 -0.48 -12.34
CA PHE A 43 -7.34 0.31 -13.56
C PHE A 43 -8.71 0.65 -14.14
N ALA A 44 -9.24 1.81 -13.79
CA ALA A 44 -10.57 2.27 -14.17
C ALA A 44 -10.66 2.64 -15.66
N ASP A 45 -11.89 2.77 -16.13
CA ASP A 45 -12.24 3.23 -17.48
C ASP A 45 -12.71 4.68 -17.44
N ASP A 46 -11.80 5.57 -17.06
CA ASP A 46 -12.02 7.00 -16.93
C ASP A 46 -10.93 7.80 -17.67
N ALA A 47 -10.96 9.12 -17.53
CA ALA A 47 -9.99 10.01 -18.17
C ALA A 47 -8.55 9.70 -17.72
N THR A 48 -8.33 9.50 -16.43
CA THR A 48 -7.03 9.14 -15.86
C THR A 48 -6.51 7.81 -16.41
N GLY A 49 -7.34 6.78 -16.43
CA GLY A 49 -7.02 5.48 -17.00
C GLY A 49 -6.68 5.57 -18.49
N THR A 50 -7.39 6.42 -19.23
CA THR A 50 -7.10 6.67 -20.65
C THR A 50 -5.73 7.32 -20.84
N LEU A 51 -5.40 8.35 -20.06
CA LEU A 51 -4.10 9.03 -20.12
C LEU A 51 -2.92 8.09 -19.86
N VAL A 52 -3.04 7.25 -18.82
CA VAL A 52 -2.00 6.26 -18.46
C VAL A 52 -1.91 5.17 -19.53
N LEU A 53 -3.05 4.68 -20.03
CA LEU A 53 -3.09 3.68 -21.08
C LEU A 53 -2.40 4.20 -22.36
N ASP A 54 -2.67 5.44 -22.74
CA ASP A 54 -2.06 6.05 -23.92
C ASP A 54 -0.56 6.30 -23.74
N ALA A 55 -0.10 6.63 -22.53
CA ALA A 55 1.34 6.70 -22.23
C ALA A 55 2.04 5.35 -22.47
N LEU A 56 1.43 4.25 -22.00
CA LEU A 56 1.97 2.90 -22.22
C LEU A 56 2.01 2.54 -23.71
N LYS A 57 0.96 2.89 -24.47
CA LYS A 57 0.92 2.69 -25.94
C LYS A 57 1.98 3.52 -26.65
N ARG A 58 2.17 4.79 -26.26
CA ARG A 58 3.23 5.65 -26.81
C ARG A 58 4.61 5.06 -26.54
N ALA A 59 4.87 4.54 -25.34
CA ALA A 59 6.13 3.89 -25.03
C ALA A 59 6.38 2.66 -25.92
N ALA A 60 5.40 1.77 -26.05
CA ALA A 60 5.50 0.60 -26.91
C ALA A 60 5.71 0.98 -28.39
N ALA A 61 5.03 2.02 -28.89
CA ALA A 61 5.21 2.53 -30.24
C ALA A 61 6.63 3.07 -30.52
N ARG A 62 7.35 3.53 -29.48
CA ARG A 62 8.77 3.91 -29.57
C ARG A 62 9.73 2.71 -29.54
N GLY A 63 9.22 1.48 -29.40
CA GLY A 63 10.01 0.26 -29.30
C GLY A 63 10.45 -0.11 -27.87
N VAL A 64 9.93 0.58 -26.85
CA VAL A 64 10.20 0.26 -25.43
C VAL A 64 9.50 -1.05 -25.06
N LEU A 65 10.17 -1.94 -24.33
CA LEU A 65 9.55 -3.14 -23.79
C LEU A 65 8.58 -2.78 -22.66
N VAL A 66 7.27 -2.78 -22.93
CA VAL A 66 6.25 -2.48 -21.91
C VAL A 66 5.61 -3.76 -21.39
N CYS A 67 5.76 -4.03 -20.09
CA CYS A 67 5.22 -5.20 -19.39
C CYS A 67 4.25 -4.76 -18.28
N MET A 68 2.96 -5.00 -18.46
CA MET A 68 1.91 -4.58 -17.54
C MET A 68 1.21 -5.76 -16.84
N ILE A 69 1.02 -5.65 -15.52
CA ILE A 69 0.26 -6.59 -14.69
C ILE A 69 -0.95 -5.87 -14.10
N THR A 70 -2.14 -6.45 -14.27
CA THR A 70 -3.35 -6.00 -13.57
C THR A 70 -4.00 -7.09 -12.74
N ASP A 71 -4.65 -6.71 -11.64
CA ASP A 71 -5.41 -7.65 -10.82
C ASP A 71 -6.81 -7.91 -11.38
N TRP A 72 -7.16 -9.19 -11.52
CA TRP A 72 -8.46 -9.59 -12.06
C TRP A 72 -9.65 -9.18 -11.16
N PHE A 73 -9.45 -9.19 -9.84
CA PHE A 73 -10.49 -8.82 -8.88
C PHE A 73 -10.65 -7.30 -8.79
N GLY A 74 -9.54 -6.57 -8.65
CA GLY A 74 -9.55 -5.11 -8.51
C GLY A 74 -10.02 -4.41 -9.77
N THR A 75 -9.43 -4.73 -10.92
CA THR A 75 -9.77 -4.07 -12.21
C THR A 75 -11.07 -4.62 -12.80
N GLY A 76 -11.46 -5.84 -12.45
CA GLY A 76 -12.70 -6.47 -12.91
C GLY A 76 -12.59 -7.08 -14.31
N ASN A 77 -13.22 -8.25 -14.50
CA ASN A 77 -13.06 -9.09 -15.68
C ASN A 77 -13.38 -8.40 -17.01
N ARG A 78 -14.44 -7.59 -17.07
CA ARG A 78 -14.85 -6.90 -18.31
C ARG A 78 -13.78 -5.89 -18.75
N ARG A 79 -13.33 -5.04 -17.82
CA ARG A 79 -12.32 -4.02 -18.07
C ARG A 79 -10.98 -4.64 -18.42
N VAL A 80 -10.53 -5.63 -17.64
CA VAL A 80 -9.28 -6.37 -17.91
C VAL A 80 -9.26 -6.95 -19.32
N LYS A 81 -10.35 -7.56 -19.79
CA LYS A 81 -10.43 -8.14 -21.14
C LYS A 81 -10.38 -7.06 -22.23
N ALA A 82 -11.13 -5.98 -22.08
CA ALA A 82 -11.14 -4.88 -23.04
C ALA A 82 -9.75 -4.23 -23.15
N MET A 83 -9.13 -3.94 -22.00
CA MET A 83 -7.79 -3.36 -21.93
C MET A 83 -6.72 -4.32 -22.47
N HIS A 84 -6.83 -5.64 -22.21
CA HIS A 84 -5.89 -6.62 -22.74
C HIS A 84 -5.81 -6.59 -24.26
N ALA A 85 -6.95 -6.57 -24.96
CA ALA A 85 -6.98 -6.50 -26.42
C ALA A 85 -6.34 -5.20 -26.94
N GLN A 86 -6.64 -4.05 -26.30
CA GLN A 86 -6.06 -2.76 -26.68
C GLN A 86 -4.54 -2.70 -26.45
N LEU A 87 -4.07 -3.25 -25.33
CA LEU A 87 -2.64 -3.29 -24.99
C LEU A 87 -1.87 -4.18 -25.95
N GLU A 88 -2.36 -5.39 -26.23
CA GLU A 88 -1.69 -6.32 -27.16
C GLU A 88 -1.61 -5.74 -28.58
N ALA A 89 -2.69 -5.12 -29.07
CA ALA A 89 -2.71 -4.47 -30.36
C ALA A 89 -1.69 -3.31 -30.47
N ALA A 90 -1.38 -2.65 -29.36
CA ALA A 90 -0.41 -1.57 -29.29
C ALA A 90 1.03 -2.04 -28.97
N GLY A 91 1.27 -3.35 -28.90
CA GLY A 91 2.59 -3.91 -28.61
C GLY A 91 2.96 -3.93 -27.11
N VAL A 92 2.02 -3.64 -26.22
CA VAL A 92 2.23 -3.77 -24.76
C VAL A 92 1.96 -5.20 -24.32
N HIS A 93 2.93 -5.81 -23.63
CA HIS A 93 2.75 -7.12 -23.05
C HIS A 93 1.91 -7.01 -21.78
N HIS A 94 0.75 -7.66 -21.75
CA HIS A 94 -0.16 -7.62 -20.60
C HIS A 94 -0.33 -9.01 -19.97
N ARG A 95 -0.28 -9.07 -18.63
CA ARG A 95 -0.59 -10.27 -17.84
C ARG A 95 -1.62 -9.96 -16.77
N ILE A 96 -2.53 -10.90 -16.58
CA ILE A 96 -3.60 -10.80 -15.59
C ILE A 96 -3.16 -11.58 -14.35
N PHE A 97 -3.16 -10.92 -13.20
CA PHE A 97 -2.94 -11.55 -11.92
C PHE A 97 -4.23 -12.24 -11.44
N ASN A 98 -4.06 -13.50 -11.03
CA ASN A 98 -5.12 -14.34 -10.46
C ASN A 98 -6.44 -14.40 -11.27
N PRO A 99 -6.40 -14.62 -12.60
CA PRO A 99 -7.62 -14.75 -13.40
C PRO A 99 -8.44 -15.94 -12.89
N TRP A 100 -9.74 -15.72 -12.69
CA TRP A 100 -10.69 -16.74 -12.21
C TRP A 100 -10.31 -17.38 -10.87
N PHE A 101 -9.71 -16.61 -9.95
CA PHE A 101 -9.33 -17.08 -8.62
C PHE A 101 -8.39 -18.32 -8.62
N ARG A 102 -7.59 -18.54 -9.68
CA ARG A 102 -6.60 -19.64 -9.78
C ARG A 102 -5.56 -19.68 -8.63
N ARG A 103 -5.44 -18.59 -7.87
CA ARG A 103 -4.59 -18.42 -6.67
C ARG A 103 -5.43 -18.15 -5.42
N GLY A 104 -6.65 -18.69 -5.39
CA GLY A 104 -7.64 -18.42 -4.35
C GLY A 104 -8.10 -16.97 -4.38
N ILE A 105 -8.29 -16.39 -3.20
CA ILE A 105 -8.72 -14.99 -3.05
C ILE A 105 -7.56 -13.98 -2.90
N THR A 106 -6.32 -14.40 -3.20
CA THR A 106 -5.15 -13.52 -3.18
C THR A 106 -5.27 -12.45 -4.25
N ARG A 107 -4.89 -11.20 -3.92
CA ARG A 107 -4.82 -10.09 -4.87
C ARG A 107 -3.38 -9.58 -4.99
N THR A 108 -3.01 -9.05 -6.15
CA THR A 108 -1.85 -8.16 -6.23
C THR A 108 -2.33 -6.75 -5.90
N HIS A 109 -2.05 -6.32 -4.68
CA HIS A 109 -2.47 -5.01 -4.19
C HIS A 109 -1.35 -3.97 -4.33
N ARG A 110 -0.23 -4.39 -4.93
CA ARG A 110 0.94 -3.57 -5.22
C ARG A 110 0.64 -2.58 -6.36
N LYS A 111 1.11 -1.35 -6.21
CA LYS A 111 1.17 -0.36 -7.29
C LYS A 111 2.62 0.02 -7.47
N ILE A 112 3.22 -0.47 -8.55
CA ILE A 112 4.65 -0.30 -8.83
C ILE A 112 4.80 0.01 -10.31
N CYS A 113 5.53 1.06 -10.64
CA CYS A 113 6.04 1.32 -11.98
C CYS A 113 7.56 1.40 -11.91
N VAL A 114 8.27 0.75 -12.84
CA VAL A 114 9.72 0.89 -13.00
C VAL A 114 10.00 1.20 -14.46
N ALA A 115 10.72 2.29 -14.72
CA ALA A 115 11.18 2.69 -16.05
C ALA A 115 12.71 2.57 -16.11
N ASP A 116 13.21 1.82 -17.10
CA ASP A 116 14.63 1.59 -17.41
C ASP A 116 15.51 1.07 -16.25
N GLY A 117 14.91 0.62 -15.15
CA GLY A 117 15.65 0.32 -13.92
C GLY A 117 16.29 1.56 -13.27
N GLU A 118 15.90 2.76 -13.68
CA GLU A 118 16.47 4.03 -13.17
C GLU A 118 15.50 4.79 -12.26
N ILE A 119 14.19 4.68 -12.55
CA ILE A 119 13.12 5.33 -11.79
C ILE A 119 12.10 4.28 -11.38
N ALA A 120 11.72 4.29 -10.10
CA ALA A 120 10.60 3.50 -9.60
C ALA A 120 9.56 4.37 -8.91
N LEU A 121 8.28 4.13 -9.19
CA LEU A 121 7.15 4.68 -8.43
C LEU A 121 6.51 3.55 -7.61
N VAL A 122 6.29 3.76 -6.32
CA VAL A 122 5.69 2.77 -5.40
C VAL A 122 4.71 3.47 -4.46
N GLY A 123 3.49 2.95 -4.29
CA GLY A 123 2.52 3.61 -3.42
C GLY A 123 1.17 2.91 -3.23
N GLY A 124 0.21 3.69 -2.74
CA GLY A 124 -1.18 3.30 -2.53
C GLY A 124 -2.12 3.61 -3.69
N ILE A 125 -1.74 4.58 -4.54
CA ILE A 125 -2.58 5.21 -5.56
C ILE A 125 -2.92 4.23 -6.71
N ASN A 126 -4.22 4.02 -6.93
CA ASN A 126 -4.74 3.24 -8.05
C ASN A 126 -4.79 4.06 -9.34
N ILE A 127 -5.07 3.41 -10.48
CA ILE A 127 -5.31 4.12 -11.73
C ILE A 127 -6.81 4.38 -11.87
N ASN A 128 -7.26 5.48 -11.32
CA ASN A 128 -8.61 6.02 -11.44
C ASN A 128 -8.60 7.52 -11.15
N ASP A 129 -9.70 8.19 -11.48
CA ASP A 129 -9.89 9.60 -11.18
C ASP A 129 -10.06 9.81 -9.67
N ASP A 130 -9.15 10.60 -9.09
CA ASP A 130 -9.13 10.91 -7.66
C ASP A 130 -10.23 11.89 -7.24
N MET A 131 -10.95 12.49 -8.18
CA MET A 131 -12.11 13.34 -7.89
C MET A 131 -13.40 12.56 -7.76
N PHE A 132 -13.39 11.23 -7.96
CA PHE A 132 -14.59 10.39 -7.87
C PHE A 132 -14.42 9.24 -6.90
N CYS A 133 -15.53 8.80 -6.33
CA CYS A 133 -15.56 7.72 -5.36
C CYS A 133 -15.24 6.34 -5.98
N ASP A 134 -14.39 5.56 -5.31
CA ASP A 134 -13.91 4.24 -5.78
C ASP A 134 -15.03 3.23 -6.10
N TYR A 135 -16.11 3.23 -5.32
CA TYR A 135 -17.20 2.27 -5.44
C TYR A 135 -18.43 2.82 -6.19
N ASP A 136 -18.48 4.13 -6.45
CA ASP A 136 -19.52 4.77 -7.26
C ASP A 136 -18.97 6.03 -7.94
N HIS A 137 -18.59 5.90 -9.21
CA HIS A 137 -17.99 6.99 -9.98
C HIS A 137 -18.99 8.12 -10.32
N ASN A 138 -20.27 8.00 -9.92
CA ASN A 138 -21.22 9.11 -10.00
C ASN A 138 -21.10 10.07 -8.80
N ILE A 139 -20.35 9.70 -7.77
CA ILE A 139 -20.16 10.51 -6.57
C ILE A 139 -18.83 11.26 -6.71
N SER A 140 -18.92 12.57 -6.92
CA SER A 140 -17.78 13.49 -6.88
C SER A 140 -17.31 13.70 -5.45
N LEU A 141 -16.00 13.78 -5.25
CA LEU A 141 -15.37 14.11 -3.98
C LEU A 141 -15.14 15.62 -3.89
N GLU A 142 -15.12 16.16 -2.67
CA GLU A 142 -14.86 17.59 -2.41
C GLU A 142 -13.38 17.98 -2.65
N ALA A 143 -12.48 17.00 -2.60
CA ALA A 143 -11.06 17.13 -2.86
C ALA A 143 -10.51 15.82 -3.41
N PRO A 144 -9.35 15.83 -4.10
CA PRO A 144 -8.70 14.62 -4.58
C PRO A 144 -8.51 13.60 -3.45
N ARG A 145 -8.71 12.32 -3.75
CA ARG A 145 -8.46 11.19 -2.84
C ARG A 145 -7.12 11.35 -2.13
N TRP A 146 -7.16 11.25 -0.80
CA TRP A 146 -6.01 11.45 0.07
C TRP A 146 -5.16 10.17 0.14
N ASP A 147 -4.16 10.06 -0.71
CA ASP A 147 -3.27 8.90 -0.84
C ASP A 147 -1.85 9.34 -1.26
N PHE A 148 -0.87 8.44 -1.14
CA PHE A 148 0.54 8.74 -1.35
C PHE A 148 1.25 7.66 -2.17
N ALA A 149 2.24 8.13 -2.91
CA ALA A 149 3.28 7.30 -3.51
C ALA A 149 4.65 7.93 -3.28
N VAL A 150 5.69 7.19 -3.64
CA VAL A 150 7.05 7.72 -3.72
C VAL A 150 7.62 7.49 -5.11
N GLN A 151 8.35 8.47 -5.62
CA GLN A 151 9.27 8.30 -6.74
C GLN A 151 10.67 8.07 -6.17
N VAL A 152 11.35 7.04 -6.64
CA VAL A 152 12.66 6.59 -6.18
C VAL A 152 13.63 6.62 -7.34
N LYS A 153 14.78 7.24 -7.11
CA LYS A 153 15.98 7.15 -7.95
C LYS A 153 17.15 6.67 -7.09
N GLY A 154 18.10 5.98 -7.72
CA GLY A 154 19.29 5.44 -7.04
C GLY A 154 19.20 3.94 -6.74
N PRO A 155 20.12 3.40 -5.92
CA PRO A 155 20.36 1.95 -5.84
C PRO A 155 19.18 1.11 -5.34
N LEU A 156 18.19 1.71 -4.65
CA LEU A 156 16.97 1.00 -4.26
C LEU A 156 16.14 0.56 -5.47
N VAL A 157 16.25 1.25 -6.62
CA VAL A 157 15.52 0.89 -7.83
C VAL A 157 15.89 -0.50 -8.31
N ASP A 158 17.14 -0.94 -8.17
CA ASP A 158 17.57 -2.30 -8.53
C ASP A 158 16.74 -3.36 -7.79
N ALA A 159 16.55 -3.18 -6.48
CA ALA A 159 15.78 -4.11 -5.66
C ALA A 159 14.29 -4.14 -6.04
N ILE A 160 13.73 -2.98 -6.41
CA ILE A 160 12.34 -2.87 -6.87
C ILE A 160 12.20 -3.51 -8.26
N HIS A 161 13.16 -3.24 -9.14
CA HIS A 161 13.22 -3.73 -10.50
C HIS A 161 13.32 -5.26 -10.54
N GLU A 162 14.22 -5.86 -9.75
CA GLU A 162 14.32 -7.32 -9.65
C GLU A 162 13.02 -7.97 -9.18
N GLU A 163 12.28 -7.33 -8.28
CA GLU A 163 11.02 -7.87 -7.77
C GLU A 163 9.89 -7.80 -8.81
N VAL A 164 9.77 -6.70 -9.57
CA VAL A 164 8.76 -6.60 -10.65
C VAL A 164 9.08 -7.55 -11.80
N GLN A 165 10.35 -7.68 -12.19
CA GLN A 165 10.79 -8.68 -13.19
C GLN A 165 10.50 -10.11 -12.71
N ALA A 166 10.79 -10.40 -11.44
CA ALA A 166 10.50 -11.72 -10.88
C ALA A 166 9.01 -12.02 -10.84
N GLN A 167 8.17 -11.05 -10.47
CA GLN A 167 6.72 -11.19 -10.52
C GLN A 167 6.24 -11.42 -11.96
N TRP A 168 6.69 -10.58 -12.89
CA TRP A 168 6.39 -10.74 -14.31
C TRP A 168 6.69 -12.16 -14.75
N ALA A 169 7.92 -12.63 -14.56
CA ALA A 169 8.36 -13.97 -14.91
C ALA A 169 7.47 -15.07 -14.30
N ARG A 170 7.10 -14.96 -13.01
CA ARG A 170 6.21 -15.93 -12.31
C ARG A 170 4.81 -16.02 -12.91
N LEU A 171 4.31 -14.95 -13.51
CA LEU A 171 3.00 -14.96 -14.20
C LEU A 171 3.09 -15.57 -15.59
N GLY A 172 4.28 -15.62 -16.18
CA GLY A 172 4.53 -16.21 -17.49
C GLY A 172 4.64 -17.73 -17.47
N LYS A 173 4.79 -18.31 -18.66
CA LYS A 173 5.12 -19.74 -18.84
C LYS A 173 6.60 -19.95 -18.48
N MET A 174 6.87 -20.56 -17.33
CA MET A 174 8.22 -20.92 -16.88
C MET A 174 8.34 -22.44 -16.67
N ASN A 175 9.40 -23.04 -17.21
CA ASN A 175 9.76 -24.42 -16.88
C ASN A 175 10.31 -24.52 -15.43
N LEU A 176 10.31 -25.73 -14.88
CA LEU A 176 10.66 -25.97 -13.47
C LEU A 176 12.09 -25.52 -13.13
N VAL A 177 13.04 -25.73 -14.05
CA VAL A 177 14.45 -25.34 -13.87
C VAL A 177 14.60 -23.81 -13.76
N ARG A 178 14.00 -23.05 -14.69
CA ARG A 178 14.00 -21.58 -14.62
C ARG A 178 13.30 -21.09 -13.37
N ARG A 179 12.23 -21.77 -12.95
CA ARG A 179 11.49 -21.44 -11.72
C ARG A 179 12.38 -21.63 -10.48
N ILE A 180 13.12 -22.74 -10.38
CA ILE A 180 14.09 -22.99 -9.31
C ILE A 180 15.21 -21.96 -9.33
N LYS A 181 15.77 -21.63 -10.50
CA LYS A 181 16.83 -20.60 -10.64
C LYS A 181 16.34 -19.22 -10.17
N LEU A 182 15.14 -18.81 -10.57
CA LEU A 182 14.52 -17.56 -10.11
C LEU A 182 14.37 -17.56 -8.58
N TYR A 183 13.85 -18.65 -8.00
CA TYR A 183 13.74 -18.77 -6.54
C TYR A 183 15.09 -18.68 -5.81
N ARG A 184 16.16 -19.24 -6.39
CA ARG A 184 17.52 -19.14 -5.86
C ARG A 184 18.07 -17.73 -5.95
N LYS A 185 17.96 -17.06 -7.11
CA LYS A 185 18.41 -15.67 -7.29
C LYS A 185 17.73 -14.75 -6.28
N MET A 186 16.41 -14.85 -6.16
CA MET A 186 15.67 -14.03 -5.20
C MET A 186 16.09 -14.29 -3.75
N ARG A 187 16.62 -15.48 -3.39
CA ARG A 187 17.06 -15.82 -2.02
C ARG A 187 18.34 -15.10 -1.60
N VAL A 188 19.16 -14.66 -2.55
CA VAL A 188 20.32 -13.83 -2.27
C VAL A 188 19.83 -12.48 -1.71
N VAL A 189 20.46 -12.00 -0.65
CA VAL A 189 20.26 -10.66 -0.11
C VAL A 189 21.60 -9.99 -0.27
N SER A 190 21.69 -9.02 -1.18
CA SER A 190 22.82 -8.10 -1.20
C SER A 190 22.74 -7.27 0.08
N LYS A 191 23.64 -7.57 1.02
CA LYS A 191 23.83 -6.76 2.22
C LYS A 191 24.84 -5.68 1.86
N GLU A 192 24.36 -4.51 1.49
CA GLU A 192 25.18 -3.31 1.52
C GLU A 192 24.67 -2.42 2.64
N LEU A 193 25.39 -2.45 3.76
CA LEU A 193 25.22 -1.47 4.82
C LEU A 193 26.11 -0.28 4.48
N ALA A 194 25.52 0.79 3.99
CA ALA A 194 26.19 2.08 3.85
C ALA A 194 25.85 2.97 5.05
N LYS A 195 26.83 3.78 5.49
CA LYS A 195 26.65 4.83 6.49
C LYS A 195 26.36 6.15 5.74
N ASN A 196 25.07 6.52 5.69
CA ASN A 196 24.41 7.75 5.17
C ASN A 196 24.76 8.21 3.74
N PRO A 197 23.81 8.22 2.78
CA PRO A 197 22.65 9.16 2.63
C PRO A 197 21.27 8.47 2.71
N VAL A 198 20.15 9.16 2.39
CA VAL A 198 18.73 8.67 2.50
C VAL A 198 18.66 7.16 2.40
N VAL A 199 18.41 6.55 3.55
CA VAL A 199 18.48 5.11 3.73
C VAL A 199 17.07 4.56 3.59
N ALA A 200 16.82 3.75 2.56
CA ALA A 200 15.50 3.22 2.31
C ALA A 200 15.51 1.72 2.05
N GLY A 201 14.41 1.06 2.40
CA GLY A 201 14.23 -0.36 2.24
C GLY A 201 12.93 -0.67 1.53
N PHE A 202 13.01 -1.45 0.47
CA PHE A 202 11.84 -1.97 -0.22
C PHE A 202 11.33 -3.21 0.50
N VAL A 203 10.10 -3.13 1.00
CA VAL A 203 9.49 -4.15 1.84
C VAL A 203 8.28 -4.72 1.13
N VAL A 204 8.44 -5.94 0.62
CA VAL A 204 7.33 -6.70 0.05
C VAL A 204 6.71 -7.65 1.05
N ARG A 205 5.42 -7.90 0.90
CA ARG A 205 4.72 -9.02 1.51
C ARG A 205 4.17 -9.92 0.42
N ASP A 206 4.41 -11.21 0.56
CA ASP A 206 3.92 -12.24 -0.36
C ASP A 206 3.47 -13.49 0.42
N ASN A 207 2.74 -14.39 -0.25
CA ASN A 207 2.22 -15.62 0.34
C ASN A 207 3.27 -16.71 0.56
N LEU A 208 4.55 -16.47 0.26
CA LEU A 208 5.60 -17.47 0.29
C LEU A 208 6.69 -17.12 1.31
N ARG A 209 7.53 -16.13 1.01
CA ARG A 209 8.73 -15.79 1.75
C ARG A 209 8.55 -14.63 2.72
N ASN A 210 7.79 -13.61 2.33
CA ASN A 210 7.78 -12.32 3.03
C ASN A 210 6.49 -12.06 3.82
N ARG A 211 5.82 -13.13 4.25
CA ARG A 211 4.47 -13.16 4.88
C ARG A 211 4.26 -12.20 6.06
N ARG A 212 5.32 -11.70 6.68
CA ARG A 212 5.24 -10.86 7.89
C ARG A 212 6.20 -9.66 7.84
N THR A 213 6.82 -9.37 6.70
CA THR A 213 7.92 -8.39 6.65
C THR A 213 7.41 -6.97 6.94
N ILE A 214 6.28 -6.57 6.34
CA ILE A 214 5.63 -5.28 6.61
C ILE A 214 5.19 -5.17 8.07
N GLN A 215 4.45 -6.16 8.60
CA GLN A 215 4.06 -6.17 10.02
C GLN A 215 5.26 -6.07 10.96
N ARG A 216 6.39 -6.73 10.66
CA ARG A 216 7.60 -6.64 11.48
C ARG A 216 8.24 -5.26 11.42
N ALA A 217 8.26 -4.61 10.26
CA ALA A 217 8.76 -3.24 10.13
C ALA A 217 8.00 -2.30 11.05
N TYR A 218 6.66 -2.36 11.04
CA TYR A 218 5.81 -1.63 11.99
C TYR A 218 6.12 -1.97 13.45
N LEU A 219 6.15 -3.26 13.82
CA LEU A 219 6.41 -3.66 15.21
C LEU A 219 7.80 -3.21 15.70
N GLN A 220 8.80 -3.24 14.83
CA GLN A 220 10.14 -2.77 15.15
C GLN A 220 10.17 -1.25 15.36
N ALA A 221 9.54 -0.49 14.46
CA ALA A 221 9.45 0.97 14.58
C ALA A 221 8.69 1.37 15.86
N LEU A 222 7.52 0.77 16.11
CA LEU A 222 6.73 1.03 17.32
C LEU A 222 7.45 0.64 18.62
N GLY A 223 8.26 -0.42 18.61
CA GLY A 223 9.08 -0.80 19.76
C GLY A 223 10.26 0.15 20.01
N GLN A 224 10.75 0.81 18.96
CA GLN A 224 11.87 1.75 19.01
C GLN A 224 11.43 3.20 19.18
N ALA A 225 10.15 3.51 18.97
CA ALA A 225 9.59 4.86 19.13
C ALA A 225 9.88 5.46 20.51
N ARG A 226 10.23 6.76 20.52
CA ARG A 226 10.58 7.52 21.73
C ARG A 226 9.76 8.80 21.91
N LYS A 227 9.31 9.43 20.83
CA LYS A 227 8.66 10.74 20.82
C LYS A 227 7.23 10.66 20.32
N SER A 228 7.04 10.22 19.08
CA SER A 228 5.70 10.19 18.47
C SER A 228 5.54 9.12 17.39
N VAL A 229 4.30 8.74 17.14
CA VAL A 229 3.89 7.83 16.06
C VAL A 229 2.65 8.43 15.42
N MET A 230 2.70 8.74 14.13
CA MET A 230 1.54 9.15 13.36
C MET A 230 1.29 8.13 12.26
N LEU A 231 0.06 7.62 12.16
CA LEU A 231 -0.27 6.53 11.24
C LEU A 231 -1.61 6.82 10.58
N ALA A 232 -1.63 6.77 9.25
CA ALA A 232 -2.84 6.95 8.46
C ALA A 232 -3.19 5.67 7.67
N ASN A 233 -4.45 5.24 7.75
CA ASN A 233 -4.92 4.06 7.02
C ASN A 233 -6.43 4.14 6.68
N PRO A 234 -6.88 3.68 5.49
CA PRO A 234 -8.31 3.62 5.17
C PRO A 234 -9.04 2.61 6.05
N TYR A 235 -8.39 1.47 6.36
CA TYR A 235 -9.05 0.36 7.04
C TYR A 235 -8.19 -0.10 8.21
N PHE A 236 -8.79 -0.09 9.39
CA PHE A 236 -8.09 -0.39 10.62
C PHE A 236 -8.67 -1.64 11.29
N ALA A 237 -8.13 -2.79 10.92
CA ALA A 237 -8.42 -4.08 11.55
C ALA A 237 -7.13 -4.83 11.91
N PRO A 238 -6.22 -4.23 12.70
CA PRO A 238 -4.93 -4.82 13.04
C PRO A 238 -5.07 -6.11 13.84
N GLY A 239 -4.12 -7.04 13.65
CA GLY A 239 -3.96 -8.20 14.54
C GLY A 239 -3.50 -7.82 15.96
N HIS A 240 -3.60 -8.76 16.91
CA HIS A 240 -3.30 -8.53 18.34
C HIS A 240 -1.94 -7.87 18.60
N LYS A 241 -0.88 -8.33 17.91
CA LYS A 241 0.48 -7.81 18.12
C LYS A 241 0.61 -6.32 17.81
N LEU A 242 -0.03 -5.87 16.73
CA LEU A 242 0.08 -4.47 16.31
C LEU A 242 -0.74 -3.56 17.24
N ARG A 243 -1.94 -3.99 17.65
CA ARG A 243 -2.74 -3.30 18.68
C ARG A 243 -1.97 -3.14 19.99
N HIS A 244 -1.32 -4.23 20.43
CA HIS A 244 -0.54 -4.21 21.66
C HIS A 244 0.69 -3.31 21.55
N ALA A 245 1.39 -3.32 20.41
CA ALA A 245 2.53 -2.44 20.19
C ALA A 245 2.14 -0.95 20.19
N LEU A 246 1.00 -0.59 19.59
CA LEU A 246 0.45 0.77 19.64
C LEU A 246 0.12 1.19 21.07
N ALA A 247 -0.62 0.35 21.81
CA ALA A 247 -0.97 0.60 23.21
C ALA A 247 0.28 0.74 24.10
N GLN A 248 1.26 -0.16 23.93
CA GLN A 248 2.52 -0.09 24.68
C GLN A 248 3.34 1.14 24.33
N ALA A 249 3.32 1.62 23.08
CA ALA A 249 4.01 2.86 22.72
C ALA A 249 3.37 4.05 23.46
N ALA A 250 2.05 4.18 23.41
CA ALA A 250 1.31 5.23 24.12
C ALA A 250 1.55 5.18 25.64
N GLN A 251 1.49 3.99 26.25
CA GLN A 251 1.77 3.79 27.68
C GLN A 251 3.19 4.13 28.10
N ARG A 252 4.18 4.10 27.17
CA ARG A 252 5.54 4.58 27.42
C ARG A 252 5.67 6.11 27.36
N GLY A 253 4.59 6.83 27.06
CA GLY A 253 4.59 8.29 26.89
C GLY A 253 4.90 8.76 25.47
N VAL A 254 4.93 7.85 24.48
CA VAL A 254 5.04 8.23 23.06
C VAL A 254 3.70 8.81 22.60
N ASP A 255 3.70 9.93 21.88
CA ASP A 255 2.48 10.50 21.33
C ASP A 255 2.00 9.71 20.11
N VAL A 256 1.00 8.84 20.28
CA VAL A 256 0.50 7.97 19.21
C VAL A 256 -0.82 8.51 18.65
N VAL A 257 -0.83 8.86 17.37
CA VAL A 257 -1.99 9.35 16.62
C VAL A 257 -2.34 8.39 15.48
N LEU A 258 -3.60 7.95 15.44
CA LEU A 258 -4.19 7.17 14.35
C LEU A 258 -5.17 8.03 13.58
N LEU A 259 -4.88 8.29 12.30
CA LEU A 259 -5.79 8.91 11.34
C LEU A 259 -6.45 7.82 10.51
N ILE A 260 -7.76 7.66 10.62
CA ILE A 260 -8.50 6.53 10.04
C ILE A 260 -9.54 7.06 9.06
N GLY A 261 -9.52 6.53 7.83
CA GLY A 261 -10.58 6.79 6.85
C GLY A 261 -11.88 6.10 7.27
N VAL A 262 -13.01 6.78 7.12
CA VAL A 262 -14.34 6.23 7.44
C VAL A 262 -15.37 6.60 6.39
N GLY A 263 -16.49 5.87 6.35
CA GLY A 263 -17.61 6.18 5.47
C GLY A 263 -17.62 5.40 4.15
N GLU A 264 -16.55 4.68 3.82
CA GLU A 264 -16.47 3.86 2.60
C GLU A 264 -17.27 2.55 2.74
N PHE A 265 -17.04 1.82 3.84
CA PHE A 265 -17.68 0.54 4.09
C PHE A 265 -18.10 0.42 5.54
N ARG A 266 -19.41 0.48 5.79
CA ARG A 266 -20.01 0.44 7.15
C ARG A 266 -19.52 -0.73 8.02
N MET A 267 -19.28 -1.89 7.41
CA MET A 267 -18.77 -3.07 8.13
C MET A 267 -17.32 -2.86 8.58
N GLN A 268 -16.49 -2.21 7.76
CA GLN A 268 -15.09 -1.93 8.09
C GLN A 268 -15.00 -0.88 9.19
N ASP A 269 -15.83 0.17 9.11
CA ASP A 269 -15.96 1.20 10.15
C ASP A 269 -16.39 0.57 11.48
N ALA A 270 -17.39 -0.31 11.46
CA ALA A 270 -17.86 -1.03 12.64
C ALA A 270 -16.77 -1.91 13.26
N VAL A 271 -15.93 -2.56 12.44
CA VAL A 271 -14.79 -3.34 12.90
C VAL A 271 -13.73 -2.42 13.52
N ALA A 272 -13.42 -1.27 12.91
CA ALA A 272 -12.48 -0.30 13.46
C ALA A 272 -12.96 0.23 14.83
N HIS A 273 -14.23 0.63 14.93
CA HIS A 273 -14.88 1.11 16.17
C HIS A 273 -14.79 0.09 17.31
N SER A 274 -14.74 -1.22 17.02
CA SER A 274 -14.57 -2.25 18.06
C SER A 274 -13.22 -2.17 18.78
N PHE A 275 -12.19 -1.58 18.16
CA PHE A 275 -10.85 -1.45 18.74
C PHE A 275 -10.64 -0.13 19.50
N TYR A 276 -11.42 0.91 19.16
CA TYR A 276 -11.20 2.27 19.66
C TYR A 276 -11.20 2.37 21.19
N PRO A 277 -12.17 1.79 21.94
CA PRO A 277 -12.21 1.94 23.40
C PRO A 277 -10.93 1.50 24.10
N LYS A 278 -10.32 0.40 23.66
CA LYS A 278 -9.10 -0.15 24.27
C LYS A 278 -7.86 0.67 23.92
N LEU A 279 -7.81 1.24 22.72
CA LEU A 279 -6.70 2.08 22.26
C LEU A 279 -6.75 3.45 22.92
N LEU A 280 -7.93 4.08 22.97
CA LEU A 280 -8.17 5.34 23.67
C LEU A 280 -7.80 5.22 25.16
N ALA A 281 -8.24 4.14 25.83
CA ALA A 281 -7.88 3.87 27.22
C ALA A 281 -6.38 3.65 27.45
N ALA A 282 -5.61 3.29 26.42
CA ALA A 282 -4.16 3.15 26.48
C ALA A 282 -3.41 4.46 26.17
N GLY A 283 -4.12 5.55 25.86
CA GLY A 283 -3.55 6.85 25.52
C GLY A 283 -3.30 7.08 24.03
N VAL A 284 -3.79 6.20 23.15
CA VAL A 284 -3.72 6.40 21.70
C VAL A 284 -4.77 7.42 21.28
N LYS A 285 -4.37 8.48 20.57
CA LYS A 285 -5.27 9.45 19.96
C LYS A 285 -5.82 8.90 18.65
N ILE A 286 -7.12 9.01 18.43
CA ILE A 286 -7.79 8.53 17.21
C ILE A 286 -8.53 9.69 16.56
N VAL A 287 -8.37 9.82 15.25
CA VAL A 287 -8.99 10.86 14.43
C VAL A 287 -9.61 10.20 13.21
N GLU A 288 -10.88 10.48 12.97
CA GLU A 288 -11.59 10.01 11.77
C GLU A 288 -11.53 11.06 10.67
N TYR A 289 -11.00 10.68 9.50
CA TYR A 289 -10.93 11.56 8.34
C TYR A 289 -12.20 11.47 7.51
N ARG A 290 -12.82 12.62 7.21
CA ARG A 290 -14.11 12.71 6.49
C ARG A 290 -14.15 13.72 5.36
N LYS A 291 -13.09 14.51 5.14
CA LYS A 291 -13.04 15.57 4.12
C LYS A 291 -13.06 15.04 2.68
N THR A 292 -12.41 13.90 2.45
CA THR A 292 -12.46 13.15 1.18
C THR A 292 -12.17 11.68 1.50
N GLN A 293 -12.01 10.83 0.48
CA GLN A 293 -11.59 9.44 0.67
C GLN A 293 -10.13 9.38 1.13
N LEU A 294 -9.89 8.97 2.37
CA LEU A 294 -8.56 8.62 2.85
C LEU A 294 -8.23 7.22 2.38
N HIS A 295 -7.23 7.10 1.51
CA HIS A 295 -6.72 5.81 1.04
C HIS A 295 -5.21 5.65 1.29
N ALA A 296 -4.57 6.59 1.95
CA ALA A 296 -3.16 6.49 2.35
C ALA A 296 -2.85 5.27 3.22
N LYS A 297 -1.70 4.62 3.00
CA LYS A 297 -1.13 3.61 3.91
C LYS A 297 0.25 4.03 4.36
N VAL A 298 0.27 5.05 5.22
CA VAL A 298 1.49 5.75 5.61
C VAL A 298 1.67 5.79 7.11
N ALA A 299 2.92 5.90 7.56
CA ALA A 299 3.22 6.19 8.95
C ALA A 299 4.55 6.93 9.08
N VAL A 300 4.65 7.75 10.12
CA VAL A 300 5.86 8.40 10.60
C VAL A 300 6.08 8.00 12.06
N VAL A 301 7.30 7.60 12.39
CA VAL A 301 7.72 7.28 13.76
C VAL A 301 8.92 8.15 14.10
N ASP A 302 8.80 8.87 15.21
CA ASP A 302 9.72 9.91 15.65
C ASP A 302 10.00 10.92 14.51
N ASP A 303 11.27 11.27 14.28
CA ASP A 303 11.63 12.33 13.35
C ASP A 303 12.32 11.82 12.09
N ASP A 304 12.60 10.51 11.99
CA ASP A 304 13.47 9.96 10.93
C ASP A 304 12.89 8.75 10.22
N TRP A 305 11.90 8.04 10.78
CA TRP A 305 11.36 6.82 10.16
C TRP A 305 10.00 7.09 9.52
N ALA A 306 9.87 6.75 8.25
CA ALA A 306 8.63 6.85 7.49
C ALA A 306 8.35 5.58 6.68
N THR A 307 7.09 5.32 6.38
CA THR A 307 6.71 4.32 5.38
C THR A 307 5.58 4.80 4.50
N VAL A 308 5.67 4.48 3.21
CA VAL A 308 4.65 4.71 2.19
C VAL A 308 4.49 3.43 1.38
N GLY A 309 3.27 3.03 1.03
CA GLY A 309 3.06 1.82 0.24
C GLY A 309 1.61 1.44 0.07
N SER A 310 1.39 0.16 -0.23
CA SER A 310 0.07 -0.36 -0.56
C SER A 310 -0.62 -1.08 0.61
N SER A 311 0.10 -1.39 1.69
CA SER A 311 -0.41 -2.30 2.73
C SER A 311 -1.35 -1.64 3.72
N ASN A 312 -2.62 -2.05 3.71
CA ASN A 312 -3.58 -1.69 4.75
C ASN A 312 -3.22 -2.37 6.09
N ILE A 313 -3.69 -1.79 7.18
CA ILE A 313 -3.55 -2.37 8.53
C ILE A 313 -4.77 -3.26 8.83
N ASP A 314 -4.98 -4.22 7.95
CA ASP A 314 -6.05 -5.20 8.03
C ASP A 314 -5.51 -6.63 7.82
N ALA A 315 -6.35 -7.62 8.12
CA ALA A 315 -5.97 -9.01 8.01
C ALA A 315 -5.70 -9.46 6.56
N LEU A 316 -6.45 -8.94 5.58
CA LEU A 316 -6.31 -9.34 4.18
C LEU A 316 -4.98 -8.86 3.63
N SER A 317 -4.63 -7.61 3.86
CA SER A 317 -3.36 -7.02 3.44
C SER A 317 -2.17 -7.68 4.14
N LEU A 318 -2.23 -7.83 5.47
CA LEU A 318 -1.11 -8.37 6.23
C LEU A 318 -0.94 -9.89 6.08
N PHE A 319 -2.00 -10.65 5.77
CA PHE A 319 -1.96 -12.12 5.75
C PHE A 319 -2.28 -12.78 4.41
N LEU A 320 -2.76 -12.07 3.40
CA LEU A 320 -3.18 -12.69 2.13
C LEU A 320 -2.70 -11.96 0.87
N ASN A 321 -2.87 -10.64 0.76
CA ASN A 321 -2.58 -9.89 -0.47
C ASN A 321 -1.08 -9.68 -0.69
N GLN A 322 -0.65 -9.60 -1.94
CA GLN A 322 0.71 -9.14 -2.23
C GLN A 322 0.76 -7.63 -2.07
N GLU A 323 1.70 -7.15 -1.26
CA GLU A 323 1.83 -5.75 -0.88
C GLU A 323 3.28 -5.29 -1.04
N ALA A 324 3.47 -3.99 -1.20
CA ALA A 324 4.78 -3.37 -1.30
C ALA A 324 4.77 -2.01 -0.59
N ASN A 325 5.76 -1.81 0.28
CA ASN A 325 6.03 -0.55 0.92
C ASN A 325 7.49 -0.15 0.69
N VAL A 326 7.75 1.15 0.70
CA VAL A 326 9.08 1.71 0.94
C VAL A 326 9.12 2.17 2.39
N VAL A 327 10.17 1.79 3.10
CA VAL A 327 10.49 2.28 4.43
C VAL A 327 11.68 3.22 4.28
N ILE A 328 11.53 4.48 4.67
CA ILE A 328 12.52 5.54 4.51
C ILE A 328 13.04 5.92 5.89
N LYS A 329 14.36 6.08 5.99
CA LYS A 329 15.06 6.68 7.11
C LYS A 329 15.70 7.99 6.65
N ASP A 330 14.95 9.07 6.78
CA ASP A 330 15.38 10.42 6.42
C ASP A 330 14.51 11.45 7.13
N VAL A 331 15.15 12.45 7.73
CA VAL A 331 14.47 13.46 8.56
C VAL A 331 13.60 14.38 7.71
N ALA A 332 14.11 14.84 6.57
CA ALA A 332 13.37 15.77 5.71
C ALA A 332 12.13 15.10 5.11
N PHE A 333 12.26 13.87 4.63
CA PHE A 333 11.15 13.08 4.13
C PHE A 333 10.12 12.79 5.23
N ALA A 334 10.56 12.36 6.42
CA ALA A 334 9.67 12.09 7.54
C ALA A 334 8.91 13.35 7.99
N GLN A 335 9.57 14.51 8.02
CA GLN A 335 8.94 15.80 8.31
C GLN A 335 7.91 16.21 7.25
N SER A 336 8.24 16.08 5.97
CA SER A 336 7.30 16.37 4.87
C SER A 336 6.05 15.50 4.96
N LEU A 337 6.20 14.18 5.13
CA LEU A 337 5.06 13.28 5.29
C LEU A 337 4.26 13.57 6.58
N ARG A 338 4.96 13.90 7.67
CA ARG A 338 4.33 14.30 8.95
C ARG A 338 3.41 15.50 8.76
N GLN A 339 3.86 16.54 8.07
CA GLN A 339 3.06 17.75 7.82
C GLN A 339 1.75 17.41 7.09
N HIS A 340 1.79 16.51 6.10
CA HIS A 340 0.57 16.04 5.45
C HIS A 340 -0.36 15.30 6.44
N ILE A 341 0.17 14.40 7.29
CA ILE A 341 -0.65 13.69 8.28
C ILE A 341 -1.22 14.65 9.32
N GLU A 342 -0.46 15.63 9.78
CA GLU A 342 -0.91 16.69 10.70
C GLU A 342 -2.04 17.51 10.10
N GLN A 343 -1.95 17.87 8.82
CA GLN A 343 -3.04 18.52 8.09
C GLN A 343 -4.28 17.61 8.00
N GLY A 344 -4.09 16.32 7.70
CA GLY A 344 -5.17 15.35 7.69
C GLY A 344 -5.83 15.18 9.06
N VAL A 345 -5.06 15.28 10.14
CA VAL A 345 -5.56 15.27 11.52
C VAL A 345 -6.36 16.54 11.81
N ALA A 346 -5.89 17.72 11.38
CA ALA A 346 -6.60 18.98 11.55
C ALA A 346 -7.92 19.03 10.77
N ASP A 347 -7.98 18.39 9.60
CA ASP A 347 -9.19 18.22 8.78
C ASP A 347 -10.14 17.11 9.32
N GLY A 348 -9.69 16.33 10.31
CA GLY A 348 -10.40 15.17 10.84
C GLY A 348 -11.23 15.46 12.09
N ILE A 349 -12.02 14.47 12.50
CA ILE A 349 -12.83 14.51 13.72
C ILE A 349 -12.11 13.71 14.81
N VAL A 350 -11.71 14.39 15.88
CA VAL A 350 -11.10 13.74 17.05
C VAL A 350 -12.13 12.87 17.75
N ILE A 351 -11.73 11.64 18.05
CA ILE A 351 -12.57 10.67 18.75
C ILE A 351 -12.17 10.62 20.22
N HIS A 352 -13.14 10.82 21.10
CA HIS A 352 -12.96 10.83 22.54
C HIS A 352 -13.41 9.51 23.17
N GLN A 353 -12.83 9.18 24.32
CA GLN A 353 -13.23 8.00 25.07
C GLN A 353 -14.70 8.07 25.52
N ASP A 354 -15.20 9.28 25.80
CA ASP A 354 -16.58 9.52 26.24
C ASP A 354 -17.61 9.24 25.14
N ASP A 355 -17.22 9.34 23.86
CA ASP A 355 -18.06 8.99 22.73
C ASP A 355 -18.51 7.52 22.80
N PHE A 356 -17.70 6.65 23.44
CA PHE A 356 -17.99 5.24 23.62
C PHE A 356 -18.71 4.90 24.94
N LYS A 357 -18.77 5.82 25.90
CA LYS A 357 -19.50 5.61 27.17
C LYS A 357 -21.01 5.65 26.97
N HIS A 358 -21.48 6.48 26.05
CA HIS A 358 -22.91 6.70 25.79
C HIS A 358 -23.46 5.90 24.61
N ILE A 359 -22.66 5.01 24.02
CA ILE A 359 -23.13 4.13 22.95
C ILE A 359 -24.13 3.13 23.51
N GLY A 360 -25.37 3.17 23.00
CA GLY A 360 -26.42 2.23 23.37
C GLY A 360 -25.94 0.78 23.24
N ARG A 361 -26.32 -0.07 24.21
CA ARG A 361 -25.84 -1.47 24.32
C ARG A 361 -25.95 -2.25 23.01
N PHE A 362 -27.00 -2.03 22.23
CA PHE A 362 -27.20 -2.65 20.91
C PHE A 362 -26.12 -2.29 19.89
N ARG A 363 -25.71 -1.02 19.82
CA ARG A 363 -24.67 -0.59 18.87
C ARG A 363 -23.30 -1.14 19.28
N ARG A 364 -23.01 -1.21 20.59
CA ARG A 364 -21.80 -1.86 21.10
C ARG A 364 -21.75 -3.36 20.77
N ILE A 365 -22.86 -4.08 20.99
CA ILE A 365 -22.99 -5.49 20.57
C ILE A 365 -22.81 -5.63 19.05
N GLY A 366 -23.33 -4.67 18.27
CA GLY A 366 -23.14 -4.62 16.83
C GLY A 366 -21.66 -4.56 16.41
N TYR A 367 -20.85 -3.71 17.05
CA TYR A 367 -19.41 -3.64 16.78
C TYR A 367 -18.68 -4.93 17.17
N GLU A 368 -19.00 -5.53 18.31
CA GLU A 368 -18.42 -6.80 18.73
C GLU A 368 -18.81 -7.94 17.78
N ALA A 369 -20.08 -7.99 17.34
CA ALA A 369 -20.56 -8.95 16.36
C ALA A 369 -19.88 -8.77 15.00
N ALA A 370 -19.71 -7.53 14.54
CA ALA A 370 -18.97 -7.21 13.31
C ALA A 370 -17.52 -7.70 13.39
N PHE A 371 -16.83 -7.46 14.51
CA PHE A 371 -15.48 -7.97 14.73
C PHE A 371 -15.43 -9.52 14.78
N LEU A 372 -16.39 -10.17 15.44
CA LEU A 372 -16.46 -11.63 15.49
C LEU A 372 -16.69 -12.25 14.11
N LEU A 373 -17.61 -11.67 13.33
CA LEU A 373 -17.85 -12.06 11.94
C LEU A 373 -16.60 -11.85 11.08
N TYR A 374 -15.98 -10.68 11.17
CA TYR A 374 -14.71 -10.39 10.49
C TYR A 374 -13.64 -11.42 10.87
N ARG A 375 -13.48 -11.73 12.17
CA ARG A 375 -12.51 -12.72 12.64
C ARG A 375 -12.80 -14.12 12.10
N LEU A 376 -14.06 -14.52 12.04
CA LEU A 376 -14.48 -15.82 11.49
C LEU A 376 -14.12 -15.91 10.00
N VAL A 377 -14.52 -14.90 9.22
CA VAL A 377 -14.21 -14.80 7.80
C VAL A 377 -12.69 -14.82 7.57
N MET A 378 -11.93 -14.06 8.35
CA MET A 378 -10.47 -14.03 8.24
C MET A 378 -9.81 -15.33 8.68
N ARG A 379 -10.36 -16.10 9.63
CA ARG A 379 -9.85 -17.43 9.99
C ARG A 379 -10.00 -18.43 8.85
N ILE A 380 -11.11 -18.36 8.13
CA ILE A 380 -11.36 -19.18 6.94
C ILE A 380 -10.32 -18.84 5.86
N PHE A 381 -10.10 -17.55 5.59
CA PHE A 381 -9.19 -17.10 4.54
C PHE A 381 -7.70 -17.16 4.88
N SER A 382 -7.33 -17.08 6.17
CA SER A 382 -5.92 -17.11 6.63
C SER A 382 -5.44 -18.50 7.06
N VAL A 383 -6.26 -19.55 6.89
CA VAL A 383 -5.99 -20.92 7.36
C VAL A 383 -5.62 -20.94 8.85
N GLY A 384 -6.48 -20.33 9.68
CA GLY A 384 -6.36 -20.36 11.15
C GLY A 384 -5.24 -19.52 11.78
N LYS A 385 -4.49 -18.72 11.01
CA LYS A 385 -3.37 -17.90 11.54
C LYS A 385 -3.77 -16.53 12.07
N TYR A 386 -5.01 -16.12 11.86
CA TYR A 386 -5.61 -14.94 12.46
C TYR A 386 -6.20 -15.30 13.83
N ALA A 387 -5.37 -15.18 14.88
CA ALA A 387 -5.76 -15.38 16.28
C ALA A 387 -5.77 -14.04 17.03
#